data_AF-A0A358A112-F1
#
_entry.id   AF-A0A358A112-F1
#
_cell.length_a   1.000
_cell.length_b   1.000
_cell.length_c   1.000
_cell.angle_alpha   90.00
_cell.angle_beta   90.00
_cell.angle_gamma   90.00
#
_symmetry.space_group_name_H-M   'P 1'
#
loop_
_entity.id
_entity.type
_entity.pdbx_description
1 polymer ?
#
loop_
_entity_poly.entity_id
_entity_poly.type
_entity_poly.pdbx_seq_one_letter_code
_entity_poly.pdbx_strand_id
1 'polypeptide(L)'
;MSFTIATTIDEALTALGKGARPIAGGTDLVVGARHGKAALPADLVAIDRIDELGGVELDSTGVRVGALMSHAELMTDPVIVGSYTAIADSS
;
A
#
# COMPACT_ATOMS: atom_id res chain seq x y z
N MET A 1 -10.09 -19.39 -6.26
CA MET A 1 -9.20 -18.39 -5.67
C MET A 1 -8.34 -17.84 -6.79
N SER A 2 -8.40 -16.55 -7.08
CA SER A 2 -7.59 -15.92 -8.14
C SER A 2 -6.58 -14.93 -7.55
N PHE A 3 -5.47 -14.76 -8.26
CA PHE A 3 -4.43 -13.81 -7.92
C PHE A 3 -3.98 -13.13 -9.21
N THR A 4 -4.13 -11.82 -9.27
CA THR A 4 -3.73 -10.98 -10.41
C THR A 4 -2.63 -10.03 -9.97
N ILE A 5 -1.70 -9.70 -10.86
CA ILE A 5 -0.71 -8.66 -10.64
C ILE A 5 -1.11 -7.47 -11.49
N ALA A 6 -1.38 -6.32 -10.86
CA ALA A 6 -1.61 -5.07 -11.55
C ALA A 6 -0.31 -4.26 -11.60
N THR A 7 -0.02 -3.70 -12.77
CA THR A 7 1.10 -2.79 -13.02
C THR A 7 0.66 -1.36 -13.26
N THR A 8 -0.66 -1.14 -13.37
CA THR A 8 -1.27 0.19 -13.49
C THR A 8 -2.44 0.33 -12.51
N ILE A 9 -2.80 1.58 -12.20
CA ILE A 9 -3.98 1.90 -11.40
C ILE A 9 -5.25 1.34 -12.06
N ASP A 10 -5.39 1.45 -13.38
CA ASP A 10 -6.58 0.98 -14.10
C ASP A 10 -6.77 -0.54 -14.03
N GLU A 11 -5.68 -1.31 -14.10
CA GLU A 11 -5.71 -2.76 -13.91
C GLU A 11 -6.17 -3.13 -12.49
N ALA A 12 -5.64 -2.44 -11.49
CA ALA A 12 -6.05 -2.63 -10.11
C ALA A 12 -7.53 -2.30 -9.92
N LEU A 13 -7.96 -1.11 -10.37
CA LEU A 13 -9.36 -0.67 -10.26
C LEU A 13 -10.32 -1.64 -10.99
N THR A 14 -9.91 -2.17 -12.14
CA THR A 14 -10.69 -3.20 -12.86
C THR A 14 -10.85 -4.48 -12.03
N ALA A 15 -9.79 -4.94 -11.38
CA ALA A 15 -9.86 -6.12 -10.51
C ALA A 15 -10.70 -5.85 -9.25
N LEU A 16 -10.54 -4.67 -8.62
CA LEU A 16 -11.34 -4.24 -7.47
C LEU A 16 -12.82 -4.17 -7.83
N GLY A 17 -13.17 -3.63 -9.00
CA GLY A 17 -14.53 -3.56 -9.51
C GLY A 17 -15.19 -4.94 -9.72
N LYS A 18 -14.38 -5.99 -9.91
CA LYS A 18 -14.83 -7.39 -9.98
C LYS A 18 -14.90 -8.08 -8.61
N GLY A 19 -14.56 -7.38 -7.53
CA GLY A 19 -14.60 -7.90 -6.16
C GLY A 19 -13.26 -8.38 -5.60
N ALA A 20 -12.16 -8.25 -6.36
CA ALA A 20 -10.84 -8.58 -5.83
C ALA A 20 -10.44 -7.63 -4.68
N ARG A 21 -9.67 -8.13 -3.72
CA ARG A 21 -9.11 -7.33 -2.62
C ARG A 21 -7.65 -6.99 -2.92
N PRO A 22 -7.22 -5.73 -2.69
CA PRO A 22 -5.83 -5.35 -2.91
C PRO A 22 -4.92 -6.02 -1.88
N ILE A 23 -3.70 -6.35 -2.32
CA ILE A 23 -2.61 -6.81 -1.46
C ILE A 23 -1.31 -6.08 -1.87
N ALA A 24 -0.62 -5.53 -0.89
CA ALA A 24 0.73 -4.97 -1.03
C ALA A 24 1.74 -5.90 -0.34
N GLY A 25 2.39 -5.47 0.75
CA GLY A 25 3.34 -6.30 1.51
C GLY A 25 2.72 -7.51 2.22
N GLY A 26 1.39 -7.54 2.40
CA GLY A 26 0.66 -8.70 2.95
C GLY A 26 0.86 -8.96 4.44
N THR A 27 1.53 -8.06 5.17
CA THR A 27 1.84 -8.17 6.60
C THR A 27 0.62 -8.32 7.48
N ASP A 28 -0.50 -7.69 7.15
CA ASP A 28 -1.75 -7.85 7.90
C ASP A 28 -2.58 -9.01 7.37
N LEU A 29 -2.79 -9.05 6.05
CA LEU A 29 -3.73 -9.96 5.40
C LEU A 29 -3.24 -11.41 5.41
N VAL A 30 -1.98 -11.66 5.02
CA VAL A 30 -1.42 -13.02 4.94
C VAL A 30 -1.11 -13.55 6.34
N VAL A 31 -0.52 -12.72 7.20
CA VAL A 31 -0.18 -13.12 8.58
C VAL A 31 -1.45 -13.33 9.39
N GLY A 32 -2.46 -12.46 9.24
CA GLY A 32 -3.75 -12.62 9.89
C GLY A 32 -4.43 -13.92 9.51
N ALA A 33 -4.41 -14.28 8.23
CA ALA A 33 -4.96 -15.54 7.77
C ALA A 33 -4.22 -16.77 8.29
N ARG A 34 -2.88 -16.73 8.31
CA ARG A 34 -2.07 -17.82 8.90
C ARG A 34 -2.35 -18.04 10.38
N HIS A 35 -2.70 -16.98 11.11
CA HIS A 35 -3.09 -17.05 12.52
C HIS A 35 -4.59 -17.32 12.73
N GLY A 36 -5.35 -17.61 11.67
CA GLY A 36 -6.78 -17.91 11.76
C GLY A 36 -7.67 -16.72 12.12
N LYS A 37 -7.17 -15.48 12.04
CA LYS A 37 -7.96 -14.27 12.37
C LYS A 37 -9.06 -14.00 11.35
N ALA A 38 -8.79 -14.26 10.07
CA ALA A 38 -9.73 -14.14 8.97
C ALA A 38 -9.27 -15.01 7.79
N ALA A 39 -10.19 -15.55 6.99
CA ALA A 39 -9.81 -16.24 5.77
C ALA A 39 -9.19 -15.27 4.74
N LEU A 40 -8.27 -15.76 3.91
CA LEU A 40 -7.82 -14.99 2.75
C LEU A 40 -9.01 -14.73 1.82
N PRO A 41 -9.11 -13.52 1.24
CA PRO A 41 -10.07 -13.25 0.18
C PRO A 41 -9.93 -14.24 -0.97
N ALA A 42 -11.06 -14.58 -1.60
CA ALA A 42 -11.07 -15.50 -2.73
C ALA A 42 -10.30 -14.93 -3.92
N ASP A 43 -10.37 -13.62 -4.14
CA ASP A 43 -9.71 -12.95 -5.27
C ASP A 43 -8.84 -11.82 -4.75
N LEU A 44 -7.58 -11.83 -5.16
CA LEU A 44 -6.56 -10.86 -4.77
C LEU A 44 -5.99 -10.17 -6.01
N VAL A 45 -5.66 -8.89 -5.84
CA VAL A 45 -4.85 -8.14 -6.81
C VAL A 45 -3.65 -7.53 -6.12
N ALA A 46 -2.47 -7.94 -6.55
CA ALA A 46 -1.21 -7.37 -6.11
C ALA A 46 -1.06 -5.97 -6.72
N ILE A 47 -0.82 -4.99 -5.85
CA ILE A 47 -0.65 -3.57 -6.23
C ILE A 47 0.79 -3.10 -6.05
N ASP A 48 1.70 -3.94 -5.53
CA ASP A 48 3.09 -3.61 -5.21
C ASP A 48 4.00 -3.42 -6.45
N ARG A 49 3.41 -3.34 -7.65
CA ARG A 49 4.09 -3.09 -8.92
C ARG A 49 3.58 -1.81 -9.62
N ILE A 50 2.73 -1.04 -8.94
CA ILE A 50 2.19 0.22 -9.47
C ILE A 50 3.04 1.36 -8.90
N ASP A 51 4.08 1.74 -9.63
CA ASP A 51 5.07 2.75 -9.19
C ASP A 51 4.41 4.09 -8.82
N GLU A 52 3.31 4.45 -9.51
CA GLU A 52 2.51 5.66 -9.28
C GLU A 52 1.90 5.74 -7.86
N LEU A 53 1.79 4.61 -7.16
CA LEU A 53 1.28 4.55 -5.79
C LEU A 53 2.39 4.73 -4.74
N GLY A 54 3.66 4.88 -5.14
CA GLY A 54 4.78 5.14 -4.25
C GLY A 54 5.13 6.61 -4.12
N GLY A 55 6.17 6.89 -3.33
CA GLY A 55 6.83 8.19 -3.28
C GLY A 55 6.23 9.22 -2.31
N VAL A 56 6.98 10.30 -2.15
CA VAL A 56 6.64 11.47 -1.35
C VAL A 56 6.79 12.71 -2.23
N GLU A 57 5.75 13.53 -2.28
CA GLU A 57 5.78 14.81 -3.00
C GLU A 57 5.36 15.94 -2.08
N LEU A 58 6.18 17.00 -2.04
CA LEU A 58 5.93 18.21 -1.28
C LEU A 58 5.49 19.33 -2.24
N ASP A 59 4.38 19.97 -1.94
CA ASP A 59 3.93 21.17 -2.64
C ASP A 59 3.52 22.28 -1.66
N SER A 60 2.96 23.37 -2.18
CA SER A 60 2.54 24.53 -1.37
C SER A 60 1.40 24.25 -0.39
N THR A 61 0.69 23.14 -0.55
CA THR A 61 -0.48 22.74 0.25
C THR A 61 -0.15 21.69 1.30
N GLY A 62 0.94 20.95 1.13
CA GLY A 62 1.40 19.96 2.08
C GLY A 62 2.21 18.85 1.43
N VAL A 63 2.20 17.68 2.07
CA VAL A 63 2.86 16.47 1.58
C VAL A 63 1.84 15.45 1.08
N ARG A 64 2.09 14.91 -0.11
CA ARG A 64 1.42 13.73 -0.63
C ARG A 64 2.30 12.51 -0.39
N VAL A 65 1.72 11.49 0.24
CA VAL A 65 2.39 10.21 0.51
C VAL A 65 1.68 9.12 -0.29
N GLY A 66 2.45 8.38 -1.10
CA GLY A 66 1.95 7.23 -1.85
C GLY A 66 1.51 6.09 -0.95
N ALA A 67 0.42 5.40 -1.33
CA ALA A 67 -0.12 4.25 -0.58
C ALA A 67 0.83 3.04 -0.48
N LEU A 68 1.85 2.96 -1.34
CA LEU A 68 2.88 1.93 -1.32
C LEU A 68 4.17 2.36 -0.62
N MET A 69 4.22 3.56 -0.05
CA MET A 69 5.32 3.91 0.86
C MET A 69 5.28 2.98 2.06
N SER A 70 6.33 2.17 2.23
CA SER A 70 6.46 1.33 3.41
C SER A 70 6.73 2.19 4.65
N HIS A 71 6.38 1.65 5.81
CA HIS A 71 6.67 2.31 7.09
C HIS A 71 8.19 2.59 7.24
N ALA A 72 9.05 1.67 6.78
CA ALA A 72 10.51 1.85 6.83
C ALA A 72 10.99 3.01 5.95
N GLU A 73 10.42 3.17 4.76
CA GLU A 73 10.75 4.29 3.87
C GLU A 73 10.28 5.62 4.49
N LEU A 74 9.07 5.67 5.05
CA LEU A 74 8.56 6.87 5.72
C LEU A 74 9.41 7.33 6.90
N MET A 75 9.92 6.39 7.70
CA MET A 75 10.81 6.70 8.83
C MET A 75 12.17 7.30 8.42
N THR A 76 12.53 7.21 7.14
CA THR A 76 13.83 7.67 6.63
C THR A 76 13.74 8.71 5.51
N ASP A 77 12.53 9.01 5.04
CA ASP A 77 12.30 10.01 3.99
C ASP A 77 12.66 11.43 4.49
N PRO A 78 13.53 12.18 3.80
CA PRO A 78 13.99 13.50 4.25
C PRO A 78 12.89 14.54 4.45
N VAL A 79 11.81 14.49 3.66
CA VAL A 79 10.68 15.41 3.79
C VAL A 79 9.89 15.06 5.03
N ILE A 80 9.61 13.78 5.23
CA ILE A 80 8.83 13.29 6.37
C ILE A 80 9.58 13.55 7.69
N VAL A 81 10.84 13.13 7.80
CA VAL A 81 11.62 13.32 9.04
C VAL A 81 11.96 14.78 9.31
N GLY A 82 12.03 15.63 8.27
CA GLY A 82 12.36 17.04 8.42
C GLY A 82 11.18 17.94 8.78
N SER A 83 9.97 17.63 8.28
CA SER A 83 8.81 18.54 8.38
C SER A 83 7.53 17.89 8.91
N TYR A 84 7.44 16.56 8.91
CA TYR A 84 6.24 15.80 9.30
C TYR A 84 6.58 14.70 10.31
N THR A 85 7.34 15.06 11.35
CA THR A 85 7.93 14.12 12.32
C THR A 85 6.91 13.20 13.00
N ALA A 86 5.69 13.68 13.25
CA ALA A 86 4.62 12.85 13.81
C ALA A 86 4.26 11.65 12.92
N ILE A 87 4.44 11.76 11.58
CA ILE A 87 4.26 10.65 10.65
C ILE A 87 5.41 9.65 10.78
N ALA A 88 6.64 10.13 10.93
CA ALA A 88 7.82 9.28 11.12
C ALA A 88 7.74 8.47 12.44
N ASP A 89 7.21 9.07 13.50
CA ASP A 89 7.15 8.45 14.83
C ASP A 89 5.95 7.49 15.03
N SER A 90 5.00 7.46 14.08
CA SER A 90 3.74 6.71 14.24
C SER A 90 3.94 5.19 14.16
N SER A 91 3.70 4.48 15.26
CA SER A 91 3.74 3.01 15.37
C SER A 91 2.44 2.30 14.97
#